data_AF-A0A523XHR6-F1
#
_entry.id   AF-A0A523XHR6-F1
#
_cell.length_a   1.000
_cell.length_b   1.000
_cell.length_c   1.000
_cell.angle_alpha   90.00
_cell.angle_beta   90.00
_cell.angle_gamma   90.00
#
_symmetry.space_group_name_H-M   'P 1'
#
loop_
_entity.id
_entity.type
_entity.pdbx_description
1 polymer ?
#
loop_
_entity_poly.entity_id
_entity_poly.type
_entity_poly.pdbx_seq_one_letter_code
_entity_poly.pdbx_strand_id
1 'polypeptide(L)'
;MEESSVDKIRKLSETLAKNPDSLVFASLAGLYLEQQMIGQAIKMCLSGLKYHPNYLNGHRVLAEAYLAKKMVHSAKGEYERILELNPNDEAVRTKLEML
;
A
#
# COMPACT_ATOMS: atom_id res chain seq x y z
N MET A 1 -16.60 21.96 -0.36
CA MET A 1 -16.08 21.35 -1.60
C MET A 1 -15.39 20.07 -1.18
N GLU A 2 -16.02 18.94 -1.41
CA GLU A 2 -15.35 17.64 -1.21
C GLU A 2 -14.31 17.50 -2.31
N GLU A 3 -13.04 17.50 -1.93
CA GLU A 3 -11.94 17.28 -2.87
C GLU A 3 -12.09 15.86 -3.42
N SER A 4 -12.52 15.75 -4.69
CA SER A 4 -12.78 14.48 -5.35
C SER A 4 -11.54 13.58 -5.31
N SER A 5 -11.72 12.29 -5.07
CA SER A 5 -10.63 11.28 -5.05
C SER A 5 -9.75 11.35 -6.30
N VAL A 6 -10.32 11.80 -7.43
CA VAL A 6 -9.59 12.01 -8.69
C VAL A 6 -8.56 13.15 -8.59
N ASP A 7 -8.88 14.28 -7.96
CA ASP A 7 -7.94 15.40 -7.83
C ASP A 7 -6.81 15.04 -6.86
N LYS A 8 -7.11 14.29 -5.80
CA LYS A 8 -6.11 13.73 -4.88
C LYS A 8 -5.15 12.77 -5.57
N ILE A 9 -5.68 11.81 -6.34
CA ILE A 9 -4.88 10.87 -7.14
C ILE A 9 -3.96 11.63 -8.10
N ARG A 10 -4.48 12.66 -8.78
CA ARG A 10 -3.69 13.47 -9.70
C ARG A 10 -2.53 14.18 -8.99
N LYS A 11 -2.81 14.91 -7.90
CA LYS A 11 -1.78 15.63 -7.11
C LYS A 11 -0.70 14.68 -6.57
N LEU A 12 -1.10 13.54 -6.01
CA LEU A 12 -0.16 12.55 -5.47
C LEU A 12 0.68 11.91 -6.58
N SER A 13 0.07 11.60 -7.73
CA SER A 13 0.78 11.09 -8.90
C SER A 13 1.81 12.09 -9.44
N GLU A 14 1.45 13.37 -9.55
CA GLU A 14 2.38 14.43 -9.96
C GLU A 14 3.54 14.60 -8.96
N THR A 15 3.25 14.47 -7.67
CA THR A 15 4.27 14.56 -6.61
C THR A 15 5.23 13.38 -6.69
N LEU A 16 4.71 12.17 -6.88
CA LEU A 16 5.50 10.96 -7.07
C LEU A 16 6.31 11.00 -8.37
N ALA A 17 5.77 11.58 -9.44
CA ALA A 17 6.48 11.74 -10.71
C ALA A 17 7.66 12.71 -10.58
N LYS A 18 7.50 13.78 -9.78
CA LYS A 18 8.59 14.72 -9.46
C LYS A 18 9.60 14.13 -8.48
N ASN A 19 9.12 13.34 -7.51
CA ASN A 19 9.92 12.71 -6.47
C ASN A 19 9.55 11.22 -6.38
N PRO A 20 10.21 10.34 -7.17
CA PRO A 20 9.96 8.90 -7.14
C PRO A 20 10.24 8.27 -5.77
N ASP A 21 11.12 8.91 -5.00
CA ASP A 21 11.46 8.57 -3.63
C ASP A 21 10.43 9.06 -2.60
N SER A 22 9.31 9.64 -3.01
CA SER A 22 8.32 10.12 -2.06
C SER A 22 7.44 8.99 -1.54
N LEU A 23 7.17 8.97 -0.24
CA LEU A 23 6.28 8.01 0.44
C LEU A 23 4.79 8.19 0.07
N VAL A 24 4.46 9.16 -0.77
CA VAL A 24 3.09 9.44 -1.26
C VAL A 24 2.49 8.29 -2.07
N PHE A 25 3.31 7.33 -2.54
CA PHE A 25 2.83 6.16 -3.28
C PHE A 25 1.87 5.31 -2.45
N ALA A 26 2.04 5.22 -1.13
CA ALA A 26 1.16 4.42 -0.28
C ALA A 26 -0.22 5.09 -0.14
N SER A 27 -0.25 6.41 0.02
CA SER A 27 -1.51 7.18 0.01
C SER A 27 -2.22 7.08 -1.34
N LEU A 28 -1.46 7.15 -2.44
CA LEU A 28 -1.98 6.99 -3.79
C LEU A 28 -2.56 5.58 -4.00
N ALA A 29 -1.86 4.54 -3.55
CA ALA A 29 -2.33 3.17 -3.63
C ALA A 29 -3.57 2.93 -2.76
N GLY A 30 -3.66 3.56 -1.58
CA GLY A 30 -4.86 3.54 -0.74
C GLY A 30 -6.07 4.13 -1.46
N LEU A 31 -5.91 5.31 -2.09
CA LEU A 31 -6.97 5.89 -2.92
C LEU A 31 -7.37 4.99 -4.09
N TYR A 32 -6.40 4.30 -4.72
CA TYR A 32 -6.71 3.32 -5.76
C TYR A 32 -7.51 2.14 -5.21
N LEU A 33 -7.30 1.70 -3.97
CA LEU A 33 -8.12 0.66 -3.34
C LEU A 33 -9.55 1.14 -3.09
N GLU A 34 -9.73 2.36 -2.60
CA GLU A 34 -11.06 2.96 -2.41
C GLU A 34 -11.84 3.03 -3.73
N GLN A 35 -11.13 3.28 -4.84
CA GLN A 35 -11.71 3.31 -6.19
C GLN A 35 -11.87 1.91 -6.82
N GLN A 36 -11.70 0.82 -6.06
CA GLN A 36 -11.67 -0.57 -6.54
C GLN A 36 -10.62 -0.83 -7.65
N MET A 37 -9.63 0.05 -7.81
CA MET A 37 -8.52 -0.07 -8.76
C MET A 37 -7.38 -0.92 -8.17
N ILE A 38 -7.72 -2.13 -7.72
CA ILE A 38 -6.84 -3.06 -6.98
C ILE A 38 -5.52 -3.29 -7.74
N GLY A 39 -5.59 -3.51 -9.05
CA GLY A 39 -4.41 -3.77 -9.88
C GLY A 39 -3.45 -2.58 -9.96
N GLN A 40 -3.97 -1.35 -9.94
CA GLN A 40 -3.12 -0.16 -9.92
C GLN A 40 -2.52 0.07 -8.53
N ALA A 41 -3.29 -0.15 -7.46
CA ALA A 41 -2.78 -0.08 -6.09
C ALA A 41 -1.57 -0.99 -5.88
N ILE A 42 -1.68 -2.26 -6.31
CA ILE A 42 -0.56 -3.22 -6.23
C ILE A 42 0.66 -2.71 -6.98
N LYS A 43 0.49 -2.28 -8.24
CA LYS A 43 1.60 -1.75 -9.05
C LYS A 43 2.26 -0.53 -8.42
N MET A 44 1.48 0.38 -7.85
CA MET A 44 2.00 1.58 -7.19
C MET A 44 2.79 1.23 -5.93
N CYS A 45 2.26 0.36 -5.08
CA CYS A 45 3.00 -0.11 -3.90
C CYS A 45 4.29 -0.82 -4.29
N LEU A 46 4.24 -1.74 -5.26
CA LEU A 46 5.44 -2.46 -5.71
C LEU A 46 6.51 -1.50 -6.26
N SER A 47 6.12 -0.48 -7.03
CA SER A 47 7.07 0.52 -7.52
C SER A 47 7.63 1.39 -6.39
N GLY A 48 6.81 1.83 -5.45
CA GLY A 48 7.27 2.64 -4.31
C GLY A 48 8.15 1.88 -3.33
N LEU A 49 7.79 0.62 -3.04
CA LEU A 49 8.58 -0.26 -2.18
C LEU A 49 9.92 -0.66 -2.80
N LYS A 50 10.13 -0.51 -4.12
CA LYS A 50 11.47 -0.63 -4.69
C LYS A 50 12.43 0.46 -4.22
N TYR A 51 11.91 1.68 -3.99
CA TYR A 51 12.69 2.79 -3.44
C TYR A 51 12.73 2.73 -1.91
N HIS A 52 11.59 2.38 -1.30
CA HIS A 52 11.43 2.29 0.15
C HIS A 52 11.05 0.88 0.62
N PRO A 53 11.97 -0.09 0.56
CA PRO A 53 11.68 -1.50 0.87
C PRO A 53 11.40 -1.76 2.35
N ASN A 54 11.61 -0.77 3.21
CA ASN A 54 11.34 -0.86 4.65
C ASN A 54 10.13 -0.02 5.06
N TYR A 55 9.36 0.51 4.11
CA TYR A 55 8.23 1.37 4.43
C TYR A 55 6.99 0.55 4.80
N LEU A 56 6.77 0.42 6.11
CA LEU A 56 5.69 -0.38 6.71
C LEU A 56 4.31 -0.07 6.12
N ASN A 57 3.97 1.22 5.96
CA ASN A 57 2.69 1.62 5.39
C ASN A 57 2.53 1.17 3.93
N GLY A 58 3.61 1.17 3.14
CA GLY A 58 3.59 0.67 1.77
C GLY A 58 3.25 -0.82 1.72
N HIS A 59 3.89 -1.61 2.61
CA HIS A 59 3.58 -3.03 2.76
C HIS A 59 2.15 -3.27 3.25
N ARG A 60 1.63 -2.44 4.18
CA ARG A 60 0.24 -2.58 4.68
C ARG A 60 -0.77 -2.40 3.56
N VAL A 61 -0.60 -1.32 2.78
CA VAL A 61 -1.48 -1.05 1.63
C VAL A 61 -1.34 -2.13 0.55
N LEU A 62 -0.13 -2.65 0.32
CA LEU A 62 0.08 -3.75 -0.62
C LEU A 62 -0.60 -5.04 -0.15
N ALA A 63 -0.51 -5.36 1.14
CA ALA A 63 -1.17 -6.52 1.74
C ALA A 63 -2.69 -6.40 1.60
N GLU A 64 -3.27 -5.24 1.94
CA GLU A 64 -4.70 -4.96 1.76
C GLU A 64 -5.12 -5.07 0.29
N ALA A 65 -4.28 -4.58 -0.63
CA ALA A 65 -4.52 -4.71 -2.06
C ALA A 65 -4.53 -6.16 -2.52
N TYR A 66 -3.61 -6.98 -2.01
CA TYR A 66 -3.58 -8.41 -2.29
C TYR A 66 -4.81 -9.13 -1.72
N LEU A 67 -5.23 -8.80 -0.50
CA LEU A 67 -6.46 -9.35 0.08
C LEU A 67 -7.69 -9.02 -0.74
N ALA A 68 -7.81 -7.78 -1.19
CA ALA A 68 -8.92 -7.35 -2.01
C ALA A 68 -8.89 -8.02 -3.41
N LYS A 69 -7.71 -8.46 -3.88
CA LYS A 69 -7.53 -9.33 -5.06
C LYS A 69 -7.74 -10.82 -4.77
N LYS A 70 -8.08 -11.21 -3.53
CA LYS A 70 -8.13 -12.60 -3.03
C LYS A 70 -6.79 -13.34 -3.08
N MET A 71 -5.68 -12.62 -3.17
CA MET A 71 -4.32 -13.14 -3.15
C MET A 71 -3.81 -13.24 -1.71
N VAL A 72 -4.45 -14.09 -0.91
CA VAL A 72 -4.17 -14.21 0.53
C VAL A 72 -2.71 -14.58 0.80
N HIS A 73 -2.14 -15.51 0.03
CA HIS A 73 -0.76 -15.94 0.21
C HIS A 73 0.25 -14.78 0.03
N SER A 74 0.04 -13.92 -0.97
CA SER A 74 0.87 -12.73 -1.17
C SER A 74 0.68 -11.72 -0.05
N ALA A 75 -0.57 -11.50 0.41
CA ALA A 75 -0.83 -10.60 1.53
C ALA A 75 -0.14 -11.05 2.82
N LYS A 76 -0.12 -12.36 3.10
CA LYS A 76 0.60 -12.91 4.27
C LYS A 76 2.08 -12.57 4.23
N GLY A 77 2.75 -12.77 3.09
CA GLY A 77 4.16 -12.42 2.93
C GLY A 77 4.48 -10.96 3.21
N GLU A 78 3.59 -10.04 2.80
CA GLU A 78 3.75 -8.60 3.09
C GLU A 78 3.55 -8.28 4.59
N TYR A 79 2.59 -8.94 5.25
CA TYR A 79 2.39 -8.80 6.70
C TYR A 79 3.54 -9.39 7.50
N GLU A 80 4.09 -10.54 7.08
CA GLU A 80 5.30 -11.11 7.66
C GLU A 80 6.46 -10.12 7.54
N ARG A 81 6.63 -9.48 6.37
CA ARG A 81 7.68 -8.47 6.19
C ARG A 81 7.52 -7.28 7.12
N ILE A 82 6.29 -6.83 7.38
CA ILE A 82 6.02 -5.78 8.36
C ILE A 82 6.41 -6.23 9.77
N LEU A 83 6.12 -7.48 10.15
CA LEU A 83 6.50 -8.01 11.46
C LEU A 83 8.02 -8.24 11.58
N GLU A 84 8.73 -8.52 10.49
CA GLU A 84 10.20 -8.54 10.49
C GLU A 84 10.79 -7.16 10.82
N LEU A 85 10.18 -6.10 10.27
CA LEU A 85 10.64 -4.72 10.46
C LEU A 85 10.11 -4.08 11.75
N ASN A 86 8.89 -4.44 12.16
CA ASN A 86 8.22 -3.99 13.37
C ASN A 86 7.49 -5.18 14.05
N PRO A 87 8.21 -5.99 14.84
CA PRO A 87 7.65 -7.19 15.46
C PRO A 87 6.57 -6.91 16.51
N ASN A 88 6.47 -5.67 16.98
CA ASN A 88 5.49 -5.21 17.95
C ASN A 88 4.21 -4.64 17.30
N ASP A 89 4.05 -4.72 15.97
CA ASP A 89 2.80 -4.32 15.31
C ASP A 89 1.71 -5.37 15.54
N GLU A 90 1.06 -5.31 16.71
CA GLU A 90 -0.03 -6.23 17.08
C GLU A 90 -1.19 -6.20 16.08
N ALA A 91 -1.45 -5.05 15.46
CA ALA A 91 -2.51 -4.91 14.47
C ALA A 91 -2.23 -5.78 13.23
N VAL A 92 -0.97 -5.82 12.77
CA VAL A 92 -0.56 -6.69 11.66
C VAL A 92 -0.55 -8.15 12.07
N ARG A 93 -0.07 -8.47 13.28
CA ARG A 93 -0.09 -9.85 13.80
C ARG A 93 -1.51 -10.43 13.81
N THR A 94 -2.46 -9.66 14.36
CA THR A 94 -3.88 -10.04 14.37
C THR A 94 -4.42 -10.23 12.96
N LYS A 95 -4.04 -9.33 12.03
CA LYS A 95 -4.47 -9.44 10.62
C LYS A 95 -3.92 -10.71 9.97
N LEU A 96 -2.66 -11.03 10.20
CA LEU A 96 -1.99 -12.22 9.65
C LEU A 96 -2.63 -13.52 10.17
N GLU A 97 -3.00 -13.55 11.45
CA GLU A 97 -3.70 -14.68 12.08
C GLU A 97 -5.13 -14.89 11.56
N MET A 98 -5.79 -13.82 11.10
CA MET A 98 -7.14 -13.87 10.53
C MET A 98 -7.19 -14.34 9.07
N LEU A 99 -6.05 -14.48 8.40
CA LEU A 99 -5.92 -14.86 6.99
C LEU A 99 -5.61 -16.33 6.79
#